data_AF-A0A434R5S3-F1
#
_entry.id   AF-A0A434R5S3-F1
#
_cell.length_a   1.000
_cell.length_b   1.000
_cell.length_c   1.000
_cell.angle_alpha   90.00
_cell.angle_beta   90.00
_cell.angle_gamma   90.00
#
_symmetry.space_group_name_H-M   'P 1'
#
loop_
_entity.id
_entity.type
_entity.pdbx_description
1 polymer ?
#
loop_
_entity_poly.entity_id
_entity_poly.type
_entity_poly.pdbx_seq_one_letter_code
_entity_poly.pdbx_strand_id
1 'polypeptide(L)' 'AYLMSAPPNVGSIFNGSAHPSTGRPFVCMRGSREFHTHPSHLAERWDGFRGKPGMDLLGILEQLWRGWKRAVG' A
#
# COMPACT_ATOMS: atom_id res chain seq x y z
N ALA A 1 11.97 -9.28 -9.96
CA ALA A 1 10.74 -10.03 -10.27
C ALA A 1 9.60 -9.47 -9.43
N TYR A 2 8.37 -9.41 -9.96
CA TYR A 2 7.18 -9.00 -9.20
C TYR A 2 6.48 -10.22 -8.59
N LEU A 3 5.75 -10.02 -7.48
CA LEU A 3 4.84 -11.02 -6.95
C LEU A 3 3.66 -11.23 -7.90
N MET A 4 3.29 -12.50 -8.15
CA MET A 4 2.16 -12.87 -9.01
C MET A 4 0.88 -13.08 -8.20
N SER A 5 0.99 -13.36 -6.91
CA SER A 5 -0.12 -13.52 -5.97
C SER A 5 0.20 -12.83 -4.65
N ALA A 6 -0.84 -12.42 -3.94
CA ALA A 6 -0.72 -11.83 -2.61
C ALA A 6 -0.44 -12.95 -1.56
N PRO A 7 0.35 -12.68 -0.51
CA PRO A 7 0.53 -13.64 0.59
C PRO A 7 -0.80 -14.09 1.24
N PRO A 8 -0.86 -15.27 1.86
CA PRO A 8 -2.13 -15.86 2.31
C PRO A 8 -2.84 -15.06 3.42
N ASN A 9 -2.11 -14.36 4.28
CA ASN A 9 -2.68 -13.57 5.38
C ASN A 9 -2.66 -12.07 5.10
N VAL A 10 -2.78 -11.67 3.83
CA VAL A 10 -2.84 -10.26 3.46
C VAL A 10 -4.10 -9.58 3.98
N GLY A 11 -3.95 -8.34 4.38
CA GLY A 11 -5.00 -7.49 4.91
C GLY A 11 -4.43 -6.15 5.36
N SER A 12 -5.29 -5.25 5.79
CA SER A 12 -4.92 -3.87 6.16
C SER A 12 -4.29 -3.11 4.98
N ILE A 13 -2.96 -3.01 4.92
CA ILE A 13 -2.24 -2.21 3.93
C ILE A 13 -1.88 -2.99 2.65
N PHE A 14 -1.93 -4.33 2.68
CA PHE A 14 -1.78 -5.16 1.48
C PHE A 14 -3.15 -5.60 1.00
N ASN A 15 -3.51 -5.24 -0.23
CA ASN A 15 -4.82 -5.62 -0.78
C ASN A 15 -4.76 -7.07 -1.28
N GLY A 16 -5.79 -7.86 -0.97
CA GLY A 16 -5.91 -9.24 -1.46
C GLY A 16 -6.29 -9.35 -2.94
N SER A 17 -6.82 -8.27 -3.52
CA SER A 17 -7.14 -8.17 -4.94
C SER A 17 -6.04 -7.46 -5.74
N ALA A 18 -6.06 -7.64 -7.06
CA ALA A 18 -5.16 -6.94 -7.96
C ALA A 18 -5.56 -5.46 -8.14
N HIS A 19 -4.58 -4.57 -8.32
CA HIS A 19 -4.85 -3.17 -8.64
C HIS A 19 -5.47 -3.07 -10.04
N PRO A 20 -6.57 -2.32 -10.24
CA PRO A 20 -7.32 -2.33 -11.51
C PRO A 20 -6.52 -1.83 -12.71
N SER A 21 -5.54 -0.93 -12.51
CA SER A 21 -4.70 -0.44 -13.61
C SER A 21 -3.48 -1.31 -13.93
N THR A 22 -3.01 -2.17 -13.01
CA THR A 22 -1.78 -2.95 -13.21
C THR A 22 -2.03 -4.45 -13.28
N GLY A 23 -3.17 -4.94 -12.80
CA GLY A 23 -3.49 -6.36 -12.71
C GLY A 23 -2.60 -7.12 -11.72
N ARG A 24 -1.95 -6.44 -10.76
CA ARG A 24 -0.96 -7.03 -9.85
C ARG A 24 -1.33 -6.82 -8.37
N PRO A 25 -0.84 -7.69 -7.46
CA PRO A 25 -0.86 -7.41 -6.02
C PRO A 25 -0.24 -6.04 -5.73
N PHE A 26 -0.82 -5.32 -4.76
CA PHE A 26 -0.40 -3.95 -4.47
C PHE A 26 -0.58 -3.57 -3.00
N VAL A 27 0.07 -2.46 -2.64
CA VAL A 27 -0.09 -1.81 -1.34
C VAL A 27 -1.22 -0.78 -1.44
N CYS A 28 -2.25 -0.94 -0.62
CA CYS A 28 -3.36 0.00 -0.48
C CYS A 28 -3.14 0.88 0.77
N MET A 29 -2.05 1.64 0.76
CA MET A 29 -1.62 2.51 1.87
C MET A 29 -1.24 3.89 1.35
N ARG A 30 -1.63 4.96 2.06
CA ARG A 30 -1.13 6.31 1.78
C ARG A 30 0.39 6.31 1.70
N GLY A 31 0.95 7.09 0.78
CA GLY A 31 2.40 7.11 0.52
C GLY A 31 2.86 6.05 -0.49
N SER A 32 2.03 5.04 -0.81
CA SER A 32 2.24 4.20 -1.99
C SER A 32 1.57 4.83 -3.22
N ARG A 33 2.17 4.65 -4.40
CA ARG A 33 1.62 5.18 -5.64
C ARG A 33 0.27 4.52 -5.95
N GLU A 34 0.18 3.21 -5.75
CA GLU A 34 -0.97 2.39 -6.08
C GLU A 34 -2.21 2.84 -5.30
N PHE A 35 -2.08 3.17 -4.01
CA PHE A 35 -3.15 3.80 -3.25
C PHE A 35 -3.67 5.08 -3.92
N HIS A 36 -2.77 6.00 -4.30
CA HIS A 36 -3.14 7.29 -4.89
C HIS A 36 -3.64 7.19 -6.34
N THR A 37 -3.49 6.04 -6.99
CA THR A 37 -4.01 5.77 -8.34
C THR A 37 -5.21 4.82 -8.35
N HIS A 38 -5.63 4.30 -7.19
CA HIS A 38 -6.76 3.39 -7.09
C HIS A 38 -8.08 4.18 -7.23
N PRO A 39 -9.08 3.71 -7.99
CA PRO A 39 -10.35 4.42 -8.20
C PRO A 39 -11.06 4.85 -6.91
N SER A 40 -10.97 4.04 -5.86
CA SER A 40 -11.56 4.33 -4.53
C SER A 40 -10.90 5.48 -3.77
N HIS A 41 -9.71 5.93 -4.19
CA HIS A 41 -8.87 6.89 -3.45
C HIS A 41 -8.43 8.10 -4.30
N LEU A 42 -9.05 8.34 -5.46
CA LEU A 42 -8.66 9.44 -6.37
C LEU A 42 -8.78 10.83 -5.74
N ALA A 43 -9.67 11.00 -4.74
CA ALA A 43 -9.80 12.24 -3.97
C ALA A 43 -8.67 12.42 -2.92
N GLU A 44 -7.98 11.34 -2.55
CA GLU A 44 -6.94 11.33 -1.53
C GLU A 44 -5.56 11.57 -2.16
N ARG A 45 -5.31 12.78 -2.69
CA ARG A 45 -4.05 13.14 -3.35
C ARG A 45 -2.85 13.16 -2.39
N TRP A 46 -1.67 12.75 -2.88
CA TRP A 46 -0.41 12.71 -2.11
C TRP A 46 -0.07 14.02 -1.39
N ASP A 47 -0.30 15.16 -2.04
CA ASP A 47 -0.03 16.49 -1.46
C ASP A 47 -0.76 16.72 -0.12
N GLY A 48 -1.93 16.10 0.08
CA GLY A 48 -2.68 16.17 1.33
C GLY A 48 -2.14 15.28 2.45
N PHE A 49 -1.12 14.46 2.20
CA PHE A 49 -0.57 13.51 3.17
C PHE A 49 0.92 13.66 3.41
N ARG A 50 1.71 14.14 2.44
CA ARG A 50 3.18 14.14 2.50
C ARG A 50 3.81 14.91 3.66
N GLY A 51 3.07 15.85 4.27
CA GLY A 51 3.49 16.61 5.45
C GLY A 51 2.94 16.09 6.77
N LYS A 52 2.16 15.01 6.78
CA LYS A 52 1.55 14.46 8.00
C LYS A 52 2.54 13.58 8.77
N PRO A 53 2.44 13.51 10.11
CA PRO A 53 3.26 12.60 10.92
C PRO A 53 3.19 11.15 10.40
N GLY A 54 4.34 10.48 10.32
CA GLY A 54 4.45 9.11 9.84
C GLY A 54 4.41 8.93 8.32
N MET A 55 4.29 10.02 7.55
CA MET A 55 4.32 10.03 6.08
C MET A 55 5.69 10.43 5.50
N ASP A 56 6.72 10.52 6.34
CA ASP A 56 8.11 10.57 5.89
C ASP A 56 8.57 9.18 5.40
N LEU A 57 9.77 9.12 4.82
CA LEU A 57 10.30 7.87 4.27
C LEU A 57 10.40 6.77 5.33
N LEU A 58 10.86 7.11 6.53
CA LEU A 58 11.04 6.13 7.60
C LEU A 58 9.69 5.57 8.09
N GLY A 59 8.71 6.45 8.29
CA GLY A 59 7.37 6.08 8.72
C GLY A 59 6.63 5.24 7.68
N ILE A 60 6.81 5.52 6.38
CA ILE A 60 6.26 4.68 5.30
C ILE A 60 6.90 3.29 5.32
N LEU A 61 8.24 3.21 5.42
CA LEU A 61 8.96 1.94 5.49
C LEU A 61 8.57 1.12 6.73
N GLU A 62 8.40 1.78 7.88
CA GLU A 62 7.98 1.12 9.12
C GLU A 62 6.57 0.54 9.01
N GLN A 63 5.63 1.28 8.42
CA GLN A 63 4.27 0.79 8.17
C GLN A 63 4.28 -0.45 7.26
N LEU A 64 5.03 -0.39 6.16
CA LEU A 64 5.20 -1.52 5.24
C LEU A 64 5.79 -2.74 5.95
N TRP A 65 6.86 -2.56 6.73
CA TRP A 65 7.50 -3.64 7.47
C TRP A 65 6.56 -4.28 8.50
N ARG A 66 5.86 -3.45 9.29
CA ARG A 66 4.89 -3.93 10.28
C ARG A 66 3.75 -4.71 9.62
N GLY A 67 3.22 -4.22 8.49
CA GLY A 67 2.21 -4.93 7.72
C GLY A 67 2.73 -6.25 7.16
N TRP A 68 3.96 -6.26 6.61
CA TRP A 68 4.55 -7.45 6.02
C TRP A 68 4.75 -8.55 7.06
N LYS A 69 5.32 -8.21 8.22
CA LYS A 69 5.46 -9.15 9.34
C LYS A 69 4.14 -9.78 9.78
N ARG A 70 3.00 -9.08 9.66
CA ARG A 70 1.68 -9.66 9.97
C ARG A 70 1.18 -10.60 8.89
N ALA A 71 1.54 -10.32 7.63
CA ALA A 71 1.07 -11.10 6.48
C ALA A 71 1.84 -12.41 6.28
N VAL A 72 3.11 -12.46 6.67
CA VAL A 72 3.99 -13.62 6.43
C VAL A 72 4.70 -14.16 7.67
N GLY A 73 4.59 -13.49 8.81
CA GLY A 73 5.17 -13.94 10.08
C GLY A 73 4.30 -14.92 10.83
#